data_AF-A0A1G3CLS3-F1
#
_entry.id   AF-A0A1G3CLS3-F1
#
_cell.length_a   1.000
_cell.length_b   1.000
_cell.length_c   1.000
_cell.angle_alpha   90.00
_cell.angle_beta   90.00
_cell.angle_gamma   90.00
#
_symmetry.space_group_name_H-M   'P 1'
#
loop_
_entity.id
_entity.type
_entity.pdbx_description
1 polymer ?
#
loop_
_entity_poly.entity_id
_entity_poly.type
_entity_poly.pdbx_seq_one_letter_code
_entity_poly.pdbx_strand_id
1 'polypeptide(L)'
;MQLKPIGYIKSPIKQPRFGGWQDLVTEIVIDDNYSDGLEGIEEYSHLIILYWLDKVDKVKLKMRPQGKKDVPEVGIFACRCPWRPNPIGMTTVKVIERNRNIIKVKGLDVLDGTPLIDIKPYTPPYDAVEGIRYPDWVNKLEY
;
A
#
# COMPACT_ATOMS: atom_id res chain seq x y z
N MET A 1 6.30 14.63 -15.27
CA MET A 1 6.12 14.68 -13.80
C MET A 1 7.21 13.83 -13.16
N GLN A 2 7.83 14.31 -12.09
CA GLN A 2 8.84 13.56 -11.34
C GLN A 2 8.36 13.46 -9.88
N LEU A 3 8.22 12.24 -9.37
CA LEU A 3 7.93 12.00 -7.96
C LEU A 3 9.24 11.95 -7.17
N LYS A 4 9.20 12.46 -5.94
CA LYS A 4 10.30 12.37 -4.98
C LYS A 4 9.80 11.53 -3.80
N PRO A 5 10.51 10.46 -3.41
CA PRO A 5 10.19 9.76 -2.17
C PRO A 5 10.29 10.72 -0.98
N ILE A 6 9.42 10.50 0.01
CA ILE A 6 9.44 11.24 1.30
C ILE A 6 10.03 10.39 2.44
N GLY A 7 10.51 9.20 2.11
CA GLY A 7 11.02 8.20 3.04
C GLY A 7 11.01 6.80 2.43
N TYR A 8 11.09 5.80 3.29
CA TYR A 8 11.09 4.38 2.91
C TYR A 8 10.40 3.53 3.97
N ILE A 9 10.08 2.29 3.60
CA ILE A 9 9.43 1.34 4.48
C ILE A 9 10.42 0.24 4.86
N LYS A 10 10.58 0.00 6.18
CA LYS A 10 11.25 -1.19 6.70
C LYS A 10 10.22 -2.30 6.90
N SER A 11 10.45 -3.42 6.23
CA SER A 11 9.56 -4.58 6.25
C SER A 11 10.38 -5.84 6.47
N PRO A 12 9.90 -6.83 7.23
CA PRO A 12 10.59 -8.12 7.31
C PRO A 12 10.47 -8.92 5.99
N ILE A 13 9.67 -8.46 5.03
CA ILE A 13 9.39 -9.18 3.79
C ILE A 13 10.39 -8.79 2.71
N LYS A 14 11.22 -9.76 2.28
CA LYS A 14 12.25 -9.55 1.25
C LYS A 14 11.90 -10.12 -0.12
N GLN A 15 10.86 -10.95 -0.17
CA GLN A 15 10.41 -11.63 -1.38
C GLN A 15 8.88 -11.51 -1.53
N PRO A 16 8.35 -11.39 -2.76
CA PRO A 16 6.91 -11.32 -2.98
C PRO A 16 6.18 -12.55 -2.43
N ARG A 17 5.04 -12.31 -1.79
CA ARG A 17 4.10 -13.34 -1.33
C ARG A 17 2.66 -12.85 -1.50
N PHE A 18 1.69 -13.74 -1.30
CA PHE A 18 0.28 -13.38 -1.19
C PHE A 18 -0.21 -13.63 0.23
N GLY A 19 -1.14 -12.78 0.67
CA GLY A 19 -1.76 -12.88 1.99
C GLY A 19 -0.85 -12.64 3.20
N GLY A 20 -1.48 -12.66 4.38
CA GLY A 20 -0.78 -12.58 5.67
C GLY A 20 -0.21 -11.19 5.97
N TRP A 21 -0.85 -10.14 5.46
CA TRP A 21 -0.43 -8.75 5.65
C TRP A 21 -1.08 -8.10 6.87
N GLN A 22 -2.29 -8.53 7.24
CA GLN A 22 -3.15 -7.90 8.26
C GLN A 22 -2.45 -7.67 9.60
N ASP A 23 -1.69 -8.66 10.08
CA ASP A 23 -0.95 -8.58 11.35
C ASP A 23 0.53 -8.22 11.18
N LEU A 24 0.98 -8.04 9.94
CA LEU A 24 2.37 -7.70 9.65
C LEU A 24 2.69 -6.31 10.18
N VAL A 25 3.62 -6.23 11.13
CA VAL A 25 4.15 -4.97 11.65
C VAL A 25 5.28 -4.49 10.75
N THR A 26 5.19 -3.24 10.32
CA THR A 26 6.20 -2.55 9.51
C THR A 26 6.50 -1.17 10.09
N GLU A 27 7.65 -0.61 9.75
CA GLU A 27 8.02 0.76 10.12
C GLU A 27 8.09 1.61 8.86
N ILE A 28 7.36 2.71 8.87
CA ILE A 28 7.45 3.77 7.86
C ILE A 28 8.44 4.79 8.40
N VAL A 29 9.54 5.00 7.69
CA VAL A 29 10.60 5.95 8.08
C VAL A 29 10.52 7.16 7.15
N ILE A 30 10.18 8.31 7.71
CA ILE A 30 10.11 9.59 7.00
C ILE A 30 11.47 10.27 7.00
N ASP A 31 11.86 10.87 5.87
CA ASP A 31 13.07 11.68 5.83
C ASP A 31 12.93 12.89 6.78
N ASP A 32 14.00 13.24 7.50
CA ASP A 32 13.94 14.28 8.54
C ASP A 32 13.41 15.63 8.01
N ASN A 33 13.68 15.96 6.74
CA ASN A 33 13.18 17.17 6.07
C ASN A 33 11.65 17.26 5.97
N TYR A 34 10.93 16.15 6.15
CA TYR A 34 9.47 16.08 6.11
C TYR A 34 8.85 15.69 7.46
N SER A 35 9.68 15.51 8.50
CA SER A 35 9.25 14.97 9.79
C SER A 35 8.23 15.86 10.51
N ASP A 36 8.32 17.19 10.37
CA ASP A 36 7.32 18.14 10.89
C ASP A 36 5.93 17.92 10.29
N GLY A 37 5.84 17.33 9.09
CA GLY A 37 4.57 16.98 8.44
C GLY A 37 3.80 15.85 9.13
N LEU A 38 4.38 15.21 10.16
CA LEU A 38 3.75 14.16 10.94
C LEU A 38 2.96 14.68 12.15
N GLU A 39 2.99 15.98 12.44
CA GLU A 39 2.29 16.53 13.60
C GLU A 39 0.79 16.22 13.58
N GLY A 40 0.28 15.65 14.68
CA GLY A 40 -1.13 15.23 14.82
C GLY A 40 -1.50 13.92 14.13
N ILE A 41 -0.54 13.18 13.55
CA ILE A 41 -0.84 11.92 12.87
C ILE A 41 -1.31 10.81 13.82
N GLU A 42 -0.91 10.87 15.09
CA GLU A 42 -1.30 9.91 16.13
C GLU A 42 -2.79 9.98 16.50
N GLU A 43 -3.47 11.08 16.19
CA GLU A 43 -4.91 11.24 16.38
C GLU A 43 -5.73 10.32 15.44
N TYR A 44 -5.09 9.79 14.38
CA TYR A 44 -5.71 8.89 13.43
C TYR A 44 -5.35 7.43 13.74
N SER A 45 -6.37 6.59 13.91
CA SER A 45 -6.17 5.15 14.06
C SER A 45 -5.68 4.46 12.78
N HIS A 46 -5.98 5.04 11.60
CA HIS A 46 -5.65 4.49 10.31
C HIS A 46 -5.14 5.56 9.34
N LEU A 47 -4.21 5.15 8.49
CA LEU A 47 -3.61 6.00 7.45
C LEU A 47 -3.71 5.29 6.10
N ILE A 48 -3.81 6.07 5.03
CA ILE A 48 -3.65 5.63 3.65
C ILE A 48 -2.20 5.92 3.25
N ILE A 49 -1.48 4.87 2.89
CA ILE A 49 -0.06 4.95 2.50
C ILE A 49 0.03 4.77 0.99
N LEU A 50 0.68 5.72 0.30
CA LEU A 50 1.03 5.60 -1.11
C LEU A 50 2.52 5.32 -1.23
N TYR A 51 2.88 4.28 -1.99
CA TYR A 51 4.26 3.82 -2.11
C TYR A 51 4.57 3.41 -3.55
N TRP A 52 5.85 3.40 -3.90
CA TRP A 52 6.31 3.07 -5.25
C TRP A 52 6.83 1.64 -5.30
N LEU A 53 6.21 0.78 -6.12
CA LEU A 53 6.65 -0.60 -6.32
C LEU A 53 7.87 -0.60 -7.25
N ASP A 54 9.03 -0.25 -6.68
CA ASP A 54 10.30 -0.01 -7.37
C ASP A 54 10.88 -1.23 -8.08
N LYS A 55 10.40 -2.44 -7.76
CA LYS A 55 10.78 -3.70 -8.44
C LYS A 55 9.96 -3.99 -9.70
N VAL A 56 8.99 -3.14 -10.05
CA VAL A 56 8.23 -3.28 -11.29
C VAL A 56 9.07 -2.80 -12.47
N ASP A 57 9.52 -3.76 -13.29
CA ASP A 57 10.41 -3.54 -14.43
C ASP A 57 9.67 -3.46 -15.78
N LYS A 58 8.39 -3.79 -15.81
CA LYS A 58 7.55 -3.81 -17.01
C LYS A 58 6.10 -3.48 -16.74
N VAL A 59 5.43 -3.02 -17.78
CA VAL A 59 4.00 -2.73 -17.80
C VAL A 59 3.25 -3.89 -18.46
N LYS A 60 2.09 -4.25 -17.90
CA LYS A 60 1.12 -5.16 -18.54
C LYS A 60 -0.23 -4.46 -18.64
N LEU A 61 -0.92 -4.65 -19.76
CA LEU A 61 -2.27 -4.11 -19.96
C LEU A 61 -3.36 -5.07 -19.46
N LYS A 62 -3.05 -6.37 -19.39
CA LYS A 62 -3.91 -7.42 -18.85
C LYS A 62 -3.12 -8.35 -17.95
N MET A 63 -3.78 -8.86 -16.92
CA MET A 63 -3.20 -9.82 -15.99
C MET A 63 -4.28 -10.67 -15.33
N ARG A 64 -3.91 -11.91 -14.99
CA ARG A 64 -4.66 -12.76 -14.07
C ARG A 64 -4.18 -12.50 -12.63
N PRO A 65 -5.01 -11.90 -11.75
CA PRO A 65 -4.62 -11.61 -10.37
C PRO A 65 -4.12 -12.85 -9.63
N GLN A 66 -2.97 -12.72 -8.96
CA GLN A 66 -2.28 -13.79 -8.22
C GLN A 66 -1.99 -15.07 -9.03
N GLY A 67 -2.12 -15.03 -10.36
CA GLY A 67 -1.98 -16.23 -11.21
C GLY A 67 -3.05 -17.31 -11.00
N LYS A 68 -4.12 -17.02 -10.23
CA LYS A 68 -5.14 -18.02 -9.87
C LYS A 68 -5.97 -18.45 -11.07
N LYS A 69 -5.95 -19.75 -11.40
CA LYS A 69 -6.59 -20.32 -12.62
C LYS A 69 -8.10 -20.05 -12.70
N ASP A 70 -8.77 -19.96 -11.55
CA ASP A 70 -10.21 -19.75 -11.40
C ASP A 70 -10.61 -18.26 -11.27
N VAL A 71 -9.65 -17.35 -11.47
CA VAL A 71 -9.85 -15.90 -11.58
C VAL A 71 -9.63 -15.48 -13.03
N PRO A 72 -10.50 -14.68 -13.66
CA PRO A 72 -10.33 -14.27 -15.06
C PRO A 72 -9.08 -13.43 -15.28
N GLU A 73 -8.58 -13.42 -16.51
CA GLU A 73 -7.66 -12.36 -16.95
C GLU A 73 -8.45 -11.08 -17.15
N VAL A 74 -8.01 -9.99 -16.52
CA VAL A 74 -8.67 -8.69 -16.53
C VAL A 74 -7.71 -7.59 -16.96
N GLY A 75 -8.24 -6.43 -17.37
CA GLY A 75 -7.43 -5.25 -17.61
C GLY A 75 -6.69 -4.82 -16.34
N ILE A 76 -5.47 -4.28 -16.48
CA ILE A 76 -4.62 -3.90 -15.34
C ILE A 76 -5.24 -2.86 -14.42
N PHE A 77 -6.17 -2.04 -14.92
CA PHE A 77 -6.91 -1.06 -14.13
C PHE A 77 -8.14 -1.63 -13.43
N ALA A 78 -8.53 -2.87 -13.74
CA ALA A 78 -9.62 -3.59 -13.08
C ALA A 78 -9.12 -4.50 -11.93
N CYS A 79 -7.82 -4.44 -11.61
CA CYS A 79 -7.21 -5.17 -10.50
C CYS A 79 -6.14 -4.33 -9.80
N ARG A 80 -5.65 -4.82 -8.65
CA ARG A 80 -4.58 -4.18 -7.85
C ARG A 80 -3.19 -4.76 -8.13
N CYS A 81 -2.97 -5.29 -9.33
CA CYS A 81 -1.69 -5.91 -9.69
C CYS A 81 -0.57 -4.86 -9.87
N PRO A 82 0.71 -5.24 -9.67
CA PRO A 82 1.80 -4.27 -9.56
C PRO A 82 2.31 -3.73 -10.91
N TRP A 83 2.21 -4.48 -12.01
CA TRP A 83 2.77 -4.15 -13.33
C TRP A 83 1.98 -3.05 -14.10
N ARG A 84 1.75 -1.91 -13.43
CA ARG A 84 0.98 -0.76 -13.93
C ARG A 84 1.91 0.26 -14.61
N PRO A 85 1.40 1.15 -15.48
CA PRO A 85 2.20 2.23 -16.06
C PRO A 85 2.85 3.15 -15.02
N ASN A 86 2.12 3.44 -13.95
CA ASN A 86 2.65 4.06 -12.74
C ASN A 86 2.46 3.06 -11.60
N PRO A 87 3.52 2.35 -11.17
CA PRO A 87 3.45 1.28 -10.17
C PRO A 87 3.30 1.83 -8.75
N ILE A 88 2.27 2.65 -8.55
CA ILE A 88 1.87 3.19 -7.25
C ILE A 88 0.99 2.16 -6.57
N GLY A 89 1.45 1.67 -5.42
CA GLY A 89 0.63 0.90 -4.49
C GLY A 89 -0.03 1.81 -3.47
N MET A 90 -1.09 1.28 -2.85
CA MET A 90 -1.90 2.00 -1.88
C MET A 90 -2.43 1.01 -0.87
N THR A 91 -2.24 1.30 0.42
CA THR A 91 -2.73 0.44 1.50
C THR A 91 -3.21 1.28 2.66
N THR A 92 -4.39 0.93 3.19
CA THR A 92 -4.87 1.46 4.47
C THR A 92 -4.27 0.63 5.59
N VAL A 93 -3.56 1.28 6.50
CA VAL A 93 -2.87 0.63 7.61
C VAL A 93 -3.39 1.11 8.95
N LYS A 94 -3.26 0.27 9.97
CA LYS A 94 -3.52 0.65 11.36
C LYS A 94 -2.26 1.22 11.98
N VAL A 95 -2.37 2.40 12.61
CA VAL A 95 -1.28 2.99 13.39
C VAL A 95 -1.14 2.24 14.71
N ILE A 96 0.10 1.88 15.07
CA ILE A 96 0.43 1.33 16.39
C ILE A 96 0.98 2.42 17.28
N GLU A 97 2.03 3.10 16.81
CA GLU A 97 2.74 4.15 17.54
C GLU A 97 3.54 5.00 16.56
N ARG A 98 3.83 6.25 16.95
CA ARG A 98 4.83 7.10 16.30
C ARG A 98 5.98 7.34 17.28
N ASN A 99 7.20 7.37 16.75
CA ASN A 99 8.40 7.80 17.44
C ASN A 99 9.22 8.69 16.51
N ARG A 100 9.20 10.01 16.74
CA ARG A 100 9.82 11.02 15.88
C ARG A 100 9.34 10.90 14.43
N ASN A 101 10.24 10.58 13.50
CA ASN A 101 10.00 10.40 12.07
C ASN A 101 9.64 8.95 11.69
N ILE A 102 9.43 8.06 12.66
CA ILE A 102 9.10 6.66 12.42
C ILE A 102 7.66 6.39 12.86
N ILE A 103 6.86 5.78 11.98
CA ILE A 103 5.50 5.34 12.26
C ILE A 103 5.46 3.83 12.15
N LYS A 104 5.07 3.17 13.23
CA LYS A 104 4.88 1.73 13.25
C LYS A 104 3.42 1.40 12.93
N VAL A 105 3.21 0.52 11.97
CA VAL A 105 1.88 0.23 11.43
C VAL A 105 1.64 -1.26 11.22
N LYS A 106 0.38 -1.68 11.16
CA LYS A 106 -0.06 -3.01 10.73
C LYS A 106 -0.81 -2.98 9.40
N GLY A 107 -0.66 -4.04 8.61
CA GLY A 107 -1.47 -4.25 7.39
C GLY A 107 -0.77 -3.86 6.10
N LEU A 108 0.46 -3.34 6.16
CA LEU A 108 1.19 -2.87 4.98
C LEU A 108 1.77 -4.06 4.17
N ASP A 109 1.58 -4.06 2.87
CA ASP A 109 1.82 -5.18 1.95
C ASP A 109 3.00 -4.95 1.00
N VAL A 110 4.16 -4.59 1.56
CA VAL A 110 5.33 -4.17 0.79
C VAL A 110 6.62 -4.92 1.13
N LEU A 111 7.57 -4.86 0.20
CA LEU A 111 8.92 -5.35 0.41
C LEU A 111 9.76 -4.37 1.25
N ASP A 112 10.81 -4.89 1.87
CA ASP A 112 11.80 -4.08 2.57
C ASP A 112 12.45 -3.05 1.64
N GLY A 113 12.57 -1.81 2.11
CA GLY A 113 13.14 -0.70 1.37
C GLY A 113 12.21 -0.08 0.32
N THR A 114 10.92 -0.46 0.28
CA THR A 114 9.96 0.14 -0.66
C THR A 114 9.89 1.66 -0.46
N PRO A 115 10.08 2.48 -1.52
CA PRO A 115 9.99 3.94 -1.42
C PRO A 115 8.59 4.42 -1.04
N LEU A 116 8.51 5.33 -0.07
CA LEU A 116 7.28 5.99 0.32
C LEU A 116 7.04 7.23 -0.55
N ILE A 117 5.83 7.39 -1.07
CA ILE A 117 5.43 8.54 -1.87
C ILE A 117 4.61 9.54 -1.07
N ASP A 118 3.62 9.08 -0.30
CA ASP A 118 2.71 9.97 0.42
C ASP A 118 1.99 9.25 1.57
N ILE A 119 1.48 10.03 2.52
CA ILE A 119 0.67 9.56 3.65
C ILE A 119 -0.54 10.47 3.80
N LYS A 120 -1.72 9.87 4.00
CA LYS A 120 -2.96 10.61 4.28
C LYS A 120 -3.71 9.99 5.45
N PRO A 121 -4.42 10.78 6.25
CA PRO A 121 -5.34 10.22 7.24
C PRO A 121 -6.49 9.50 6.56
N TYR A 122 -6.86 8.31 7.06
CA TYR A 122 -8.13 7.69 6.66
C TYR A 122 -9.28 8.44 7.32
N THR A 123 -10.14 9.05 6.52
CA THR A 123 -11.17 9.99 6.96
C THR A 123 -12.51 9.53 6.38
N PRO A 124 -13.39 8.90 7.19
CA PRO A 124 -14.61 8.27 6.68
C PRO A 124 -15.50 9.15 5.79
N PRO A 125 -15.69 10.46 6.07
CA PRO A 125 -16.43 11.35 5.17
C PRO A 125 -15.89 11.42 3.72
N TYR A 126 -14.61 11.14 3.49
CA TYR A 126 -13.98 11.11 2.17
C TYR A 126 -13.80 9.68 1.63
N ASP A 127 -13.46 8.74 2.51
CA ASP A 127 -12.94 7.43 2.11
C ASP A 127 -13.95 6.29 2.24
N ALA A 128 -14.94 6.40 3.14
CA ALA A 128 -15.93 5.36 3.35
C ALA A 128 -17.07 5.49 2.34
N VAL A 129 -17.33 4.42 1.60
CA VAL A 129 -18.38 4.35 0.58
C VAL A 129 -19.34 3.22 0.93
N GLU A 130 -20.64 3.53 0.89
CA GLU A 130 -21.71 2.54 1.08
C GLU A 130 -22.18 1.94 -0.26
N GLY A 131 -22.84 0.78 -0.21
CA GLY A 131 -23.43 0.17 -1.41
C GLY A 131 -22.41 -0.28 -2.47
N ILE A 132 -21.19 -0.60 -2.05
CA ILE A 132 -20.12 -1.03 -2.97
C ILE A 132 -20.50 -2.30 -3.73
N ARG A 133 -20.07 -2.38 -4.99
CA ARG A 133 -20.17 -3.56 -5.84
C ARG A 133 -18.79 -3.88 -6.40
N TYR A 134 -18.40 -5.15 -6.34
CA TYR A 134 -17.17 -5.64 -6.94
C TYR A 134 -17.40 -7.05 -7.54
N PRO A 135 -16.56 -7.51 -8.48
CA PRO A 135 -16.74 -8.83 -9.10
C PRO A 135 -16.52 -10.00 -8.13
N ASP A 136 -17.30 -11.08 -8.27
CA ASP A 136 -17.21 -12.25 -7.36
C ASP A 136 -15.83 -12.88 -7.27
N TRP A 137 -15.03 -12.81 -8.34
CA TRP A 137 -13.68 -13.37 -8.36
C TRP A 137 -12.71 -12.69 -7.39
N VAL A 138 -13.02 -11.47 -6.91
CA VAL A 138 -12.22 -10.76 -5.90
C VAL A 138 -12.19 -11.53 -4.59
N ASN A 139 -13.27 -12.24 -4.25
CA ASN A 139 -13.36 -13.08 -3.04
C ASN A 139 -12.47 -14.34 -3.12
N LYS A 140 -11.92 -14.64 -4.30
CA LYS A 140 -11.02 -15.79 -4.49
C LYS A 140 -9.54 -15.42 -4.26
N LEU A 141 -9.24 -14.14 -4.08
CA LEU A 141 -7.88 -13.64 -3.86
C LEU A 141 -7.47 -13.75 -2.39
N GLU A 142 -6.17 -13.85 -2.16
CA GLU A 142 -5.57 -13.81 -0.83
C GLU A 142 -5.14 -12.39 -0.46
N TYR A 143 -5.53 -11.94 0.74
CA TYR A 143 -5.20 -10.63 1.32
C TYR A 143 -4.52 -10.80 2.68
#